data_AF-A0A818S206-F1
#
_entry.id   AF-A0A818S206-F1
#
_cell.length_a   1.000
_cell.length_b   1.000
_cell.length_c   1.000
_cell.angle_alpha   90.00
_cell.angle_beta   90.00
_cell.angle_gamma   90.00
#
_symmetry.space_group_name_H-M   'P 1'
#
loop_
_entity.id
_entity.type
_entity.pdbx_description
1 polymer ?
#
loop_
_entity_poly.entity_id
_entity_poly.type
_entity_poly.pdbx_seq_one_letter_code
_entity_poly.pdbx_strand_id
1 'polypeptide(L)'
;MNSTLYDINSSLGMTHISEAILEENSNQPLITTNDIDTANEEKHLLSNHDNLSQNNSDNIPLESSNIAKKQQSLISVYDNSNDGEQQLKQQINQNSLPLIGIVGRNRRSQAFMKRFLLSGFPKPILYDRNSIEIDSNEKSNYVSYETFCKQSPSIILITDNQINNIEDFFNENKQQLIIDARELINKYFSKKSSHLLISIPNSYRAFGNLSNWEIENGTQRVGVAVEQGSPLNLIKFIHDLNCFSNGIYFLDQYSYNYEQIKSFRNCLFPFVSTIIIFSICFILSMFEYKNNQNYYYSNLSFSQASSITASTSVTLLSLLFFIRPILELIDFIYLFILKKQNRTNVVPHLTFVQRWLQSRRYLAWYSLIFAFLHLIFLLFSKNDFNQRLLFLPIFFGLFTLILLCILSFVYFPWISERLLWREYHLLTAYLGPFCLLIAFIHVYISWKHDDYYAQRKYLFNLKFLSMFLPLIVLLLSFIIYGIIHPIIKLIQWNRSQPRKTKTSEITTKDTSLLP
;
A
#
# COMPACT_ATOMS: atom_id res chain seq x y z
N MET A 1 39.07 33.49 62.06
CA MET A 1 38.54 32.34 62.82
C MET A 1 37.39 31.75 62.03
N ASN A 2 37.65 30.72 61.21
CA ASN A 2 36.69 29.69 60.82
C ASN A 2 37.52 28.50 60.32
N SER A 3 37.29 27.38 60.97
CA SER A 3 38.13 26.20 61.04
C SER A 3 37.67 25.11 60.08
N THR A 4 38.66 24.53 59.40
CA THR A 4 38.89 23.08 59.16
C THR A 4 37.82 22.25 58.43
N LEU A 5 38.08 21.74 57.21
CA LEU A 5 38.89 20.56 56.83
C LEU A 5 38.39 19.22 57.39
N TYR A 6 37.91 18.36 56.50
CA TYR A 6 38.27 16.93 56.47
C TYR A 6 38.24 16.41 55.02
N ASP A 7 39.42 15.99 54.56
CA ASP A 7 39.67 15.15 53.39
C ASP A 7 39.16 13.72 53.61
N ILE A 8 38.95 12.98 52.50
CA ILE A 8 39.53 11.65 52.27
C ILE A 8 39.61 11.40 50.75
N ASN A 9 40.83 11.11 50.30
CA ASN A 9 41.23 10.63 48.98
C ASN A 9 40.69 9.21 48.69
N SER A 10 40.46 8.88 47.41
CA SER A 10 41.43 8.09 46.62
C SER A 10 40.84 7.42 45.38
N SER A 11 41.71 7.36 44.35
CA SER A 11 42.00 6.18 43.53
C SER A 11 41.34 6.00 42.15
N LEU A 12 42.23 6.08 41.15
CA LEU A 12 42.42 5.22 39.98
C LEU A 12 41.58 5.43 38.70
N GLY A 13 42.31 5.66 37.59
CA GLY A 13 41.97 5.03 36.31
C GLY A 13 41.83 5.94 35.09
N MET A 14 42.76 6.87 34.84
CA MET A 14 42.87 7.56 33.53
C MET A 14 43.74 6.73 32.59
N THR A 15 43.11 5.97 31.68
CA THR A 15 43.79 5.40 30.51
C THR A 15 43.57 6.32 29.31
N HIS A 16 44.67 6.95 28.88
CA HIS A 16 44.85 7.46 27.53
C HIS A 16 44.66 6.34 26.51
N ILE A 17 43.78 6.51 25.52
CA ILE A 17 43.93 5.87 24.22
C ILE A 17 43.77 6.94 23.14
N SER A 18 44.89 7.10 22.45
CA SER A 18 45.21 7.90 21.30
C SER A 18 44.30 7.64 20.08
N GLU A 19 43.96 8.73 19.41
CA GLU A 19 43.45 8.78 18.05
C GLU A 19 44.43 8.08 17.09
N ALA A 20 43.98 7.00 16.46
CA ALA A 20 44.60 6.42 15.28
C ALA A 20 43.74 6.78 14.07
N ILE A 21 44.26 7.73 13.29
CA ILE A 21 43.82 8.07 11.94
C ILE A 21 44.17 6.88 11.06
N LEU A 22 43.15 6.22 10.50
CA LEU A 22 43.32 5.25 9.42
C LEU A 22 42.79 5.88 8.13
N GLU A 23 43.74 6.11 7.22
CA GLU A 23 43.54 6.37 5.79
C GLU A 23 42.79 5.19 5.17
N GLU A 24 41.60 5.45 4.62
CA GLU A 24 40.93 4.51 3.73
C GLU A 24 41.04 5.01 2.28
N ASN A 25 41.85 4.29 1.52
CA ASN A 25 42.10 4.42 0.09
C ASN A 25 40.81 4.32 -0.73
N SER A 26 40.35 5.45 -1.28
CA SER A 26 39.33 5.49 -2.32
C SER A 26 39.96 5.33 -3.71
N ASN A 27 40.19 4.09 -4.15
CA ASN A 27 40.40 3.77 -5.56
C ASN A 27 39.05 3.43 -6.19
N GLN A 28 38.38 4.43 -6.78
CA GLN A 28 37.30 4.23 -7.75
C GLN A 28 37.83 4.56 -9.15
N PRO A 29 37.62 3.70 -10.16
CA PRO A 29 37.98 4.02 -11.53
C PRO A 29 36.99 5.01 -12.14
N LEU A 30 37.57 6.10 -12.64
CA LEU A 30 36.97 7.14 -13.46
C LEU A 30 36.45 6.52 -14.77
N ILE A 31 35.13 6.38 -14.92
CA ILE A 31 34.51 6.07 -16.21
C ILE A 31 34.22 7.39 -16.92
N THR A 32 35.02 7.64 -17.95
CA THR A 32 34.88 8.74 -18.91
C THR A 32 33.62 8.56 -19.74
N THR A 33 32.72 9.53 -19.69
CA THR A 33 31.62 9.70 -20.64
C THR A 33 32.16 10.31 -21.93
N ASN A 34 32.13 9.56 -23.03
CA ASN A 34 32.17 10.10 -24.37
C ASN A 34 30.97 9.56 -25.15
N ASP A 35 30.39 10.48 -25.90
CA ASP A 35 29.21 10.39 -26.74
C ASP A 35 29.26 9.23 -27.75
N ILE A 36 28.08 8.73 -28.15
CA ILE A 36 27.74 8.40 -29.55
C ILE A 36 26.22 8.40 -29.69
N ASP A 37 25.80 9.14 -30.71
CA ASP A 37 24.46 9.33 -31.25
C ASP A 37 23.71 8.01 -31.54
N THR A 38 22.44 7.95 -31.15
CA THR A 38 21.42 7.17 -31.87
C THR A 38 20.03 7.77 -31.63
N ALA A 39 19.78 8.90 -32.28
CA ALA A 39 18.44 9.38 -32.57
C ALA A 39 18.22 9.22 -34.08
N ASN A 40 17.47 8.20 -34.49
CA ASN A 40 16.69 8.10 -35.74
C ASN A 40 16.48 6.63 -36.13
N GLU A 41 15.51 5.93 -35.51
CA GLU A 41 14.97 4.71 -36.10
C GLU A 41 13.61 4.34 -35.45
N GLU A 42 12.63 5.25 -35.51
CA GLU A 42 11.24 4.89 -35.16
C GLU A 42 10.23 5.81 -35.86
N LYS A 43 10.35 5.91 -37.19
CA LYS A 43 9.37 6.59 -38.05
C LYS A 43 9.32 5.95 -39.44
N HIS A 44 9.03 4.66 -39.52
CA HIS A 44 8.51 4.05 -40.76
C HIS A 44 8.00 2.67 -40.36
N LEU A 45 6.67 2.51 -40.25
CA LEU A 45 5.89 1.27 -40.37
C LEU A 45 4.51 1.51 -39.75
N LEU A 46 3.69 2.36 -40.36
CA LEU A 46 2.23 2.40 -40.15
C LEU A 46 1.58 3.36 -41.16
N SER A 47 1.50 2.92 -42.41
CA SER A 47 0.47 3.37 -43.35
C SER A 47 0.47 2.42 -44.54
N ASN A 48 -0.47 1.48 -44.56
CA ASN A 48 -1.08 0.91 -45.77
C ASN A 48 -2.06 -0.18 -45.33
N HIS A 49 -3.33 0.17 -45.21
CA HIS A 49 -4.43 -0.60 -45.79
C HIS A 49 -5.75 0.10 -45.49
N ASP A 50 -6.25 0.82 -46.50
CA ASP A 50 -7.67 1.14 -46.62
C ASP A 50 -8.23 0.37 -47.83
N ASN A 51 -9.48 -0.07 -47.66
CA ASN A 51 -10.50 -0.40 -48.66
C ASN A 51 -10.45 -1.76 -49.36
N LEU A 52 -11.33 -2.67 -48.93
CA LEU A 52 -12.26 -3.36 -49.84
C LEU A 52 -13.58 -3.75 -49.13
N SER A 53 -14.66 -3.17 -49.66
CA SER A 53 -16.05 -3.65 -49.83
C SER A 53 -16.57 -4.80 -48.96
N GLN A 54 -17.67 -4.62 -48.23
CA GLN A 54 -19.08 -4.74 -48.68
C GLN A 54 -19.51 -6.16 -49.08
N ASN A 55 -20.65 -6.56 -48.49
CA ASN A 55 -21.56 -7.68 -48.82
C ASN A 55 -21.26 -9.03 -48.15
N ASN A 56 -22.01 -9.36 -47.10
CA ASN A 56 -23.16 -10.27 -47.22
C ASN A 56 -23.84 -10.46 -45.86
N SER A 57 -25.10 -10.08 -45.83
CA SER A 57 -26.08 -10.40 -44.79
C SER A 57 -26.68 -11.75 -45.10
N ASP A 58 -26.41 -12.76 -44.28
CA ASP A 58 -27.15 -14.02 -44.31
C ASP A 58 -27.77 -14.33 -42.95
N ASN A 59 -29.04 -14.68 -43.06
CA ASN A 59 -30.00 -14.98 -42.02
C ASN A 59 -29.59 -16.23 -41.23
N ILE A 60 -29.67 -16.17 -39.90
CA ILE A 60 -29.70 -17.35 -39.04
C ILE A 60 -30.97 -17.26 -38.17
N PRO A 61 -31.80 -18.31 -38.10
CA PRO A 61 -33.11 -18.23 -37.47
C PRO A 61 -33.01 -18.29 -35.94
N LEU A 62 -33.91 -17.54 -35.30
CA LEU A 62 -34.32 -17.74 -33.91
C LEU A 62 -34.85 -19.17 -33.74
N GLU A 63 -34.14 -19.99 -32.97
CA GLU A 63 -34.72 -21.16 -32.34
C GLU A 63 -34.82 -20.91 -30.84
N SER A 64 -36.06 -20.69 -30.42
CA SER A 64 -36.47 -20.55 -29.04
C SER A 64 -37.11 -21.87 -28.63
N SER A 65 -36.49 -22.61 -27.70
CA SER A 65 -37.23 -23.55 -26.85
C SER A 65 -36.41 -24.03 -25.64
N ASN A 66 -37.02 -23.86 -24.47
CA ASN A 66 -37.07 -24.80 -23.35
C ASN A 66 -35.76 -25.35 -22.76
N ILE A 67 -35.20 -24.64 -21.78
CA ILE A 67 -34.54 -25.27 -20.63
C ILE A 67 -35.08 -24.65 -19.34
N ALA A 68 -36.24 -25.13 -18.94
CA ALA A 68 -36.66 -25.13 -17.54
C ALA A 68 -36.28 -26.49 -16.94
N LYS A 69 -35.26 -26.52 -16.06
CA LYS A 69 -35.13 -27.50 -14.96
C LYS A 69 -33.88 -27.24 -14.10
N LYS A 70 -34.11 -27.29 -12.79
CA LYS A 70 -33.15 -27.49 -11.68
C LYS A 70 -32.14 -26.38 -11.38
N GLN A 71 -32.60 -25.39 -10.62
CA GLN A 71 -31.78 -24.89 -9.51
C GLN A 71 -31.75 -25.96 -8.42
N GLN A 72 -30.73 -26.83 -8.46
CA GLN A 72 -30.29 -27.59 -7.30
C GLN A 72 -29.13 -26.84 -6.67
N SER A 73 -29.26 -26.60 -5.37
CA SER A 73 -28.30 -25.92 -4.50
C SER A 73 -26.89 -26.52 -4.60
N LEU A 74 -25.92 -25.66 -4.90
CA LEU A 74 -24.47 -25.91 -4.89
C LEU A 74 -23.89 -26.13 -3.47
N ILE A 75 -24.71 -26.63 -2.55
CA ILE A 75 -24.38 -26.91 -1.15
C ILE A 75 -24.90 -28.32 -0.85
N SER A 76 -24.21 -29.35 -1.34
CA SER A 76 -24.36 -30.75 -0.87
C SER A 76 -23.21 -31.69 -1.29
N VAL A 77 -22.05 -31.17 -1.71
CA VAL A 77 -20.92 -32.02 -2.17
C VAL A 77 -20.06 -32.55 -1.00
N TYR A 78 -20.46 -32.35 0.25
CA TYR A 78 -19.82 -32.94 1.42
C TYR A 78 -20.82 -33.81 2.20
N ASP A 79 -21.34 -34.85 1.56
CA ASP A 79 -21.92 -35.97 2.28
C ASP A 79 -20.86 -37.07 2.44
N ASN A 80 -20.49 -37.24 3.71
CA ASN A 80 -19.53 -38.21 4.23
C ASN A 80 -20.01 -39.64 3.97
N SER A 81 -19.41 -40.32 2.99
CA SER A 81 -19.40 -41.79 2.96
C SER A 81 -18.01 -42.26 3.37
N ASN A 82 -17.93 -42.82 4.59
CA ASN A 82 -16.69 -43.33 5.22
C ASN A 82 -16.10 -44.57 4.51
N ASP A 83 -16.74 -45.07 3.45
CA ASP A 83 -16.32 -46.28 2.77
C ASP A 83 -15.35 -46.01 1.59
N GLY A 84 -15.25 -44.75 1.13
CA GLY A 84 -14.30 -44.34 0.10
C GLY A 84 -12.88 -44.05 0.62
N GLU A 85 -12.73 -43.74 1.91
CA GLU A 85 -11.46 -43.30 2.49
C GLU A 85 -10.49 -44.47 2.74
N GLN A 86 -11.00 -45.68 2.97
CA GLN A 86 -10.16 -46.86 3.17
C GLN A 86 -9.68 -47.49 1.85
N GLN A 87 -10.46 -47.39 0.77
CA GLN A 87 -10.02 -47.82 -0.56
C GLN A 87 -9.05 -46.82 -1.21
N LEU A 88 -9.19 -45.51 -0.96
CA LEU A 88 -8.19 -44.52 -1.37
C LEU A 88 -6.87 -44.67 -0.59
N LYS A 89 -6.92 -45.04 0.70
CA LYS A 89 -5.70 -45.25 1.52
C LYS A 89 -4.93 -46.52 1.17
N GLN A 90 -5.55 -47.52 0.52
CA GLN A 90 -4.88 -48.76 0.11
C GLN A 90 -4.46 -48.80 -1.36
N GLN A 91 -4.94 -47.89 -2.22
CA GLN A 91 -4.45 -47.71 -3.60
C GLN A 91 -3.40 -46.59 -3.75
N ILE A 92 -3.10 -45.81 -2.70
CA ILE A 92 -1.88 -44.99 -2.62
C ILE A 92 -0.71 -45.91 -2.23
N ASN A 93 -0.42 -46.86 -3.12
CA ASN A 93 0.93 -47.40 -3.25
C ASN A 93 1.81 -46.22 -3.65
N GLN A 94 2.58 -45.67 -2.70
CA GLN A 94 3.76 -44.81 -2.90
C GLN A 94 3.84 -44.15 -4.30
N ASN A 95 2.88 -43.27 -4.61
CA ASN A 95 3.04 -42.35 -5.72
C ASN A 95 4.25 -41.49 -5.35
N SER A 96 5.40 -41.80 -5.95
CA SER A 96 6.65 -41.09 -5.69
C SER A 96 6.38 -39.60 -5.83
N LEU A 97 6.57 -38.86 -4.73
CA LEU A 97 6.47 -37.40 -4.74
C LEU A 97 7.28 -36.85 -5.92
N PRO A 98 6.78 -35.79 -6.59
CA PRO A 98 7.39 -35.31 -7.82
C PRO A 98 8.85 -34.91 -7.60
N LEU A 99 9.69 -35.18 -8.59
CA LEU A 99 11.07 -34.74 -8.58
C LEU A 99 11.12 -33.22 -8.80
N ILE A 100 11.76 -32.51 -7.87
CA ILE A 100 11.81 -31.04 -7.88
C ILE A 100 13.20 -30.58 -8.34
N GLY A 101 13.22 -29.66 -9.29
CA GLY A 101 14.39 -28.90 -9.68
C GLY A 101 14.31 -27.49 -9.12
N ILE A 102 15.40 -27.00 -8.53
CA ILE A 102 15.52 -25.63 -8.05
C ILE A 102 16.64 -24.94 -8.82
N VAL A 103 16.31 -23.80 -9.42
CA VAL A 103 17.17 -23.01 -10.29
C VAL A 103 17.57 -21.74 -9.54
N GLY A 104 18.81 -21.73 -9.01
CA GLY A 104 19.37 -20.63 -8.24
C GLY A 104 20.20 -21.04 -7.00
N ARG A 105 21.18 -20.21 -6.62
CA ARG A 105 22.04 -20.42 -5.43
C ARG A 105 21.70 -19.55 -4.22
N ASN A 106 20.70 -18.68 -4.33
CA ASN A 106 20.37 -17.74 -3.28
C ASN A 106 19.82 -18.39 -2.00
N ARG A 107 19.74 -17.61 -0.90
CA ARG A 107 19.17 -18.07 0.38
C ARG A 107 17.75 -18.63 0.25
N ARG A 108 17.01 -18.20 -0.78
CA ARG A 108 15.66 -18.67 -1.08
C ARG A 108 15.65 -20.10 -1.61
N SER A 109 16.59 -20.49 -2.48
CA SER A 109 16.71 -21.88 -2.92
C SER A 109 17.08 -22.82 -1.77
N GLN A 110 17.96 -22.37 -0.87
CA GLN A 110 18.31 -23.13 0.34
C GLN A 110 17.09 -23.33 1.27
N ALA A 111 16.28 -22.29 1.45
CA ALA A 111 15.04 -22.38 2.23
C ALA A 111 14.05 -23.39 1.63
N PHE A 112 13.85 -23.34 0.30
CA PHE A 112 13.03 -24.33 -0.41
C PHE A 112 13.60 -25.74 -0.28
N MET A 113 14.92 -25.92 -0.46
CA MET A 113 15.57 -27.21 -0.31
C MET A 113 15.29 -27.82 1.07
N LYS A 114 15.50 -27.04 2.13
CA LYS A 114 15.23 -27.50 3.50
C LYS A 114 13.75 -27.80 3.70
N ARG A 115 12.86 -26.96 3.18
CA ARG A 115 11.41 -27.20 3.22
C ARG A 115 11.04 -28.53 2.55
N PHE A 116 11.53 -28.81 1.34
CA PHE A 116 11.22 -30.05 0.64
C PHE A 116 11.67 -31.28 1.41
N LEU A 117 12.88 -31.25 1.98
CA LEU A 117 13.38 -32.34 2.82
C LEU A 117 12.50 -32.54 4.06
N LEU A 118 12.06 -31.46 4.71
CA LEU A 118 11.16 -31.53 5.87
C LEU A 118 9.76 -32.04 5.52
N SER A 119 9.26 -31.72 4.32
CA SER A 119 7.96 -32.17 3.82
C SER A 119 8.00 -33.58 3.20
N GLY A 120 9.15 -34.27 3.26
CA GLY A 120 9.30 -35.65 2.78
C GLY A 120 9.50 -35.81 1.28
N PHE A 121 9.70 -34.71 0.53
CA PHE A 121 10.01 -34.78 -0.90
C PHE A 121 11.39 -35.40 -1.16
N PRO A 122 11.60 -36.01 -2.34
CA PRO A 122 12.93 -36.43 -2.77
C PRO A 122 13.90 -35.26 -2.73
N LYS A 123 15.19 -35.56 -2.52
CA LYS A 123 16.24 -34.54 -2.52
C LYS A 123 16.18 -33.72 -3.82
N PRO A 124 15.93 -32.40 -3.75
CA PRO A 124 15.77 -31.59 -4.95
C PRO A 124 17.08 -31.46 -5.71
N ILE A 125 16.97 -31.34 -7.02
CA ILE A 125 18.10 -31.12 -7.91
C ILE A 125 18.37 -29.62 -7.95
N LEU A 126 19.58 -29.21 -7.56
CA LEU A 126 19.96 -27.80 -7.60
C LEU A 126 20.72 -27.51 -8.88
N TYR A 127 20.36 -26.43 -9.56
CA TYR A 127 21.09 -25.92 -10.71
C TYR A 127 21.48 -24.46 -10.48
N ASP A 128 22.70 -24.12 -10.87
CA ASP A 128 23.22 -22.77 -10.91
C ASP A 128 24.02 -22.58 -12.21
N ARG A 129 23.90 -21.42 -12.85
CA ARG A 129 24.57 -21.12 -14.11
C ARG A 129 26.08 -21.08 -13.95
N ASN A 130 26.55 -20.62 -12.79
CA ASN A 130 27.97 -20.46 -12.51
C ASN A 130 28.58 -21.71 -11.87
N SER A 131 27.90 -22.87 -11.91
CA SER A 131 28.35 -24.08 -11.23
C SER A 131 29.71 -24.61 -11.72
N ILE A 132 30.12 -24.23 -12.93
CA ILE A 132 31.39 -24.65 -13.55
C ILE A 132 32.60 -23.96 -12.89
N GLU A 133 32.42 -22.79 -12.28
CA GLU A 133 33.48 -22.03 -11.60
C GLU A 133 33.59 -22.35 -10.10
N ILE A 134 32.74 -23.24 -9.57
CA ILE A 134 32.67 -23.48 -8.13
C ILE A 134 33.71 -24.51 -7.69
N ASP A 135 34.65 -24.02 -6.89
CA ASP A 135 35.72 -24.71 -6.18
C ASP A 135 35.32 -26.05 -5.54
N SER A 136 36.25 -27.01 -5.66
CA SER A 136 36.24 -28.37 -5.09
C SER A 136 36.03 -28.50 -3.57
N ASN A 137 35.98 -27.38 -2.83
CA ASN A 137 35.97 -27.36 -1.37
C ASN A 137 34.56 -27.28 -0.74
N GLU A 138 33.55 -26.81 -1.47
CA GLU A 138 32.14 -27.05 -1.10
C GLU A 138 31.64 -28.18 -1.99
N LYS A 139 31.37 -29.37 -1.44
CA LYS A 139 30.65 -30.47 -2.11
C LYS A 139 29.24 -29.99 -2.50
N SER A 140 29.18 -29.15 -3.50
CA SER A 140 28.01 -28.40 -3.89
C SER A 140 27.04 -29.39 -4.52
N ASN A 141 25.84 -29.51 -3.96
CA ASN A 141 24.76 -30.36 -4.48
C ASN A 141 24.20 -29.84 -5.83
N TYR A 142 24.96 -28.99 -6.52
CA TYR A 142 24.58 -28.32 -7.75
C TYR A 142 25.05 -29.16 -8.94
N VAL A 143 24.16 -29.36 -9.90
CA VAL A 143 24.45 -30.11 -11.12
C VAL A 143 24.58 -29.14 -12.30
N SER A 144 25.29 -29.58 -13.34
CA SER A 144 25.35 -28.85 -14.60
C SER A 144 23.96 -28.80 -15.27
N TYR A 145 23.78 -27.84 -16.18
CA TYR A 145 22.53 -27.67 -16.94
C TYR A 145 22.12 -28.96 -17.67
N GLU A 146 23.07 -29.62 -18.34
CA GLU A 146 22.80 -30.87 -19.04
C GLU A 146 22.30 -31.97 -18.09
N THR A 147 22.90 -32.09 -16.92
CA THR A 147 22.51 -33.09 -15.92
C THR A 147 21.14 -32.75 -15.33
N PHE A 148 20.85 -31.47 -15.08
CA PHE A 148 19.55 -30.98 -14.64
C PHE A 148 18.45 -31.36 -15.66
N CYS A 149 18.69 -31.09 -16.94
CA CYS A 149 17.75 -31.41 -18.02
C CYS A 149 17.60 -32.92 -18.26
N LYS A 150 18.69 -33.69 -18.14
CA LYS A 150 18.67 -35.17 -18.24
C LYS A 150 17.84 -35.82 -17.14
N GLN A 151 17.91 -35.29 -15.92
CA GLN A 151 17.10 -35.77 -14.78
C GLN A 151 15.62 -35.38 -14.90
N SER A 152 15.31 -34.33 -15.67
CA SER A 152 13.96 -33.91 -16.02
C SER A 152 12.99 -33.79 -14.84
N PRO A 153 13.25 -32.84 -13.92
CA PRO A 153 12.34 -32.58 -12.81
C PRO A 153 10.92 -32.29 -13.32
N SER A 154 9.91 -32.79 -12.59
CA SER A 154 8.50 -32.56 -12.91
C SER A 154 8.06 -31.13 -12.54
N ILE A 155 8.67 -30.58 -11.49
CA ILE A 155 8.43 -29.22 -10.99
C ILE A 155 9.75 -28.46 -11.00
N ILE A 156 9.77 -27.29 -11.64
CA ILE A 156 10.95 -26.42 -11.69
C ILE A 156 10.64 -25.13 -10.94
N LEU A 157 11.43 -24.84 -9.91
CA LEU A 157 11.36 -23.63 -9.12
C LEU A 157 12.47 -22.66 -9.52
N ILE A 158 12.08 -21.47 -9.97
CA ILE A 158 13.02 -20.41 -10.31
C ILE A 158 13.10 -19.47 -9.11
N THR A 159 14.27 -19.39 -8.49
CA THR A 159 14.48 -18.50 -7.33
C THR A 159 15.47 -17.38 -7.61
N ASP A 160 16.31 -17.48 -8.64
CA ASP A 160 17.36 -16.51 -8.93
C ASP A 160 16.94 -15.44 -9.94
N ASN A 161 17.29 -14.18 -9.66
CA ASN A 161 17.02 -13.03 -10.50
C ASN A 161 17.99 -12.90 -11.68
N GLN A 162 19.13 -13.59 -11.65
CA GLN A 162 20.16 -13.48 -12.70
C GLN A 162 19.82 -14.27 -13.98
N ILE A 163 18.72 -15.01 -13.98
CA ILE A 163 18.30 -15.84 -15.10
C ILE A 163 17.47 -15.00 -16.07
N ASN A 164 18.16 -14.47 -17.07
CA ASN A 164 17.55 -13.65 -18.12
C ASN A 164 16.85 -14.48 -19.20
N ASN A 165 17.34 -15.70 -19.47
CA ASN A 165 16.83 -16.58 -20.50
C ASN A 165 16.16 -17.79 -19.86
N ILE A 166 14.91 -17.62 -19.42
CA ILE A 166 14.12 -18.75 -18.91
C ILE A 166 13.74 -19.69 -20.07
N GLU A 167 13.65 -19.15 -21.28
CA GLU A 167 13.39 -19.87 -22.54
C GLU A 167 14.32 -21.08 -22.74
N ASP A 168 15.57 -20.99 -22.28
CA ASP A 168 16.53 -22.09 -22.39
C ASP A 168 16.11 -23.33 -21.58
N PHE A 169 15.26 -23.20 -20.55
CA PHE A 169 14.77 -24.35 -19.76
C PHE A 169 13.58 -25.07 -20.41
N PHE A 170 13.05 -24.55 -21.51
CA PHE A 170 11.88 -25.12 -22.17
C PHE A 170 12.28 -26.24 -23.11
N ASN A 171 11.99 -27.45 -22.67
CA ASN A 171 11.82 -28.56 -23.59
C ASN A 171 10.34 -28.65 -23.96
N GLU A 172 9.98 -28.25 -25.18
CA GLU A 172 8.59 -28.23 -25.70
C GLU A 172 7.83 -29.54 -25.49
N ASN A 173 8.56 -30.66 -25.33
CA ASN A 173 7.99 -32.00 -25.24
C ASN A 173 7.63 -32.48 -23.82
N LYS A 174 7.83 -31.69 -22.75
CA LYS A 174 7.56 -32.16 -21.37
C LYS A 174 6.54 -31.28 -20.66
N GLN A 175 5.53 -31.91 -20.04
CA GLN A 175 4.53 -31.28 -19.17
C GLN A 175 5.13 -30.94 -17.80
N GLN A 176 6.09 -30.01 -17.76
CA GLN A 176 6.70 -29.54 -16.52
C GLN A 176 5.91 -28.38 -15.93
N LEU A 177 5.74 -28.38 -14.60
CA LEU A 177 5.15 -27.26 -13.87
C LEU A 177 6.27 -26.30 -13.48
N ILE A 178 6.21 -25.07 -13.97
CA ILE A 178 7.26 -24.08 -13.72
C ILE A 178 6.72 -23.01 -12.80
N ILE A 179 7.44 -22.79 -11.71
CA ILE A 179 7.02 -21.89 -10.65
C ILE A 179 8.08 -20.80 -10.51
N ASP A 180 7.72 -19.58 -10.86
CA ASP A 180 8.52 -18.41 -10.55
C ASP A 180 8.30 -18.01 -9.08
N ALA A 181 9.29 -18.32 -8.26
CA ALA A 181 9.33 -18.03 -6.84
C ALA A 181 10.29 -16.89 -6.50
N ARG A 182 10.75 -16.11 -7.48
CA ARG A 182 11.68 -14.98 -7.26
C ARG A 182 11.06 -13.90 -6.37
N GLU A 183 11.91 -13.27 -5.56
CA GLU A 183 11.53 -12.09 -4.79
C GLU A 183 11.61 -10.86 -5.70
N LEU A 184 10.46 -10.23 -5.96
CA LEU A 184 10.37 -9.02 -6.79
C LEU A 184 10.86 -7.81 -6.00
N ILE A 185 12.16 -7.69 -5.72
CA ILE A 185 12.70 -6.56 -4.95
C ILE A 185 12.74 -5.28 -5.80
N ASN A 186 12.90 -5.41 -7.13
CA ASN A 186 13.08 -4.25 -8.01
C ASN A 186 11.96 -4.09 -9.04
N LYS A 187 11.38 -2.89 -9.12
CA LYS A 187 10.34 -2.51 -10.10
C LYS A 187 10.77 -2.71 -11.55
N TYR A 188 12.07 -2.56 -11.85
CA TYR A 188 12.63 -2.79 -13.18
C TYR A 188 12.56 -4.26 -13.58
N PHE A 189 12.85 -5.17 -12.64
CA PHE A 189 12.73 -6.61 -12.87
C PHE A 189 11.27 -7.07 -12.96
N SER A 190 10.34 -6.40 -12.28
CA SER A 190 8.90 -6.74 -12.35
C SER A 190 8.34 -6.63 -13.77
N LYS A 191 8.65 -5.57 -14.52
CA LYS A 191 8.18 -5.41 -15.91
C LYS A 191 8.81 -6.41 -16.87
N LYS A 192 10.12 -6.65 -16.76
CA LYS A 192 10.83 -7.57 -17.67
C LYS A 192 10.45 -9.03 -17.39
N SER A 193 10.33 -9.41 -16.12
CA SER A 193 9.99 -10.79 -15.72
C SER A 193 8.55 -11.17 -16.04
N SER A 194 7.58 -10.24 -16.02
CA SER A 194 6.19 -10.57 -16.34
C SER A 194 6.01 -10.92 -17.80
N HIS A 195 6.70 -10.22 -18.71
CA HIS A 195 6.66 -10.56 -20.12
C HIS A 195 7.30 -11.93 -20.41
N LEU A 196 8.39 -12.27 -19.72
CA LEU A 196 9.11 -13.53 -19.93
C LEU A 196 8.31 -14.77 -19.49
N LEU A 197 7.41 -14.67 -18.52
CA LEU A 197 6.58 -15.82 -18.11
C LEU A 197 5.32 -15.98 -18.96
N ILE A 198 4.79 -14.87 -19.51
CA ILE A 198 3.63 -14.93 -20.40
C ILE A 198 3.96 -15.69 -21.69
N SER A 199 5.21 -15.64 -22.17
CA SER A 199 5.64 -16.39 -23.36
C SER A 199 5.78 -17.90 -23.11
N ILE A 200 5.79 -18.31 -21.85
CA ILE A 200 6.07 -19.67 -21.45
C ILE A 200 4.77 -20.41 -21.10
N PRO A 201 4.45 -21.53 -21.77
CA PRO A 201 3.34 -22.38 -21.35
C PRO A 201 3.63 -23.04 -20.01
N ASN A 202 2.60 -23.20 -19.18
CA ASN A 202 2.66 -23.86 -17.87
C ASN A 202 3.61 -23.21 -16.84
N SER A 203 3.96 -21.94 -17.01
CA SER A 203 4.61 -21.18 -15.96
C SER A 203 3.62 -20.35 -15.15
N TYR A 204 3.83 -20.35 -13.83
CA TYR A 204 2.97 -19.68 -12.88
C TYR A 204 3.80 -19.01 -11.79
N ARG A 205 3.29 -17.91 -11.23
CA ARG A 205 3.93 -17.26 -10.09
C ARG A 205 3.35 -17.75 -8.77
N ALA A 206 4.24 -18.08 -7.83
CA ALA A 206 3.85 -18.41 -6.45
C ALA A 206 4.94 -18.07 -5.44
N PHE A 207 4.58 -18.06 -4.16
CA PHE A 207 5.48 -17.88 -3.01
C PHE A 207 6.17 -16.53 -2.87
N GLY A 208 6.07 -15.60 -3.81
CA GLY A 208 6.80 -14.32 -3.79
C GLY A 208 6.56 -13.50 -2.52
N ASN A 209 5.40 -13.67 -1.87
CA ASN A 209 5.00 -12.93 -0.67
C ASN A 209 5.64 -13.46 0.61
N LEU A 210 6.29 -14.61 0.55
CA LEU A 210 6.89 -15.26 1.71
C LEU A 210 8.36 -14.90 1.83
N SER A 211 8.81 -14.67 3.06
CA SER A 211 10.23 -14.58 3.38
C SER A 211 10.90 -15.97 3.32
N ASN A 212 12.23 -15.97 3.19
CA ASN A 212 13.00 -17.23 3.18
C ASN A 212 12.79 -18.04 4.47
N TRP A 213 12.64 -17.37 5.62
CA TRP A 213 12.38 -18.04 6.89
C TRP A 213 10.99 -18.71 6.95
N GLU A 214 9.97 -18.06 6.38
CA GLU A 214 8.61 -18.61 6.30
C GLU A 214 8.53 -19.80 5.34
N ILE A 215 9.29 -19.79 4.25
CA ILE A 215 9.40 -20.95 3.37
C ILE A 215 10.03 -22.11 4.14
N GLU A 216 11.16 -21.88 4.80
CA GLU A 216 11.94 -22.89 5.50
C GLU A 216 11.18 -23.52 6.68
N ASN A 217 10.58 -22.69 7.54
CA ASN A 217 9.98 -23.12 8.82
C ASN A 217 8.45 -23.16 8.79
N GLY A 218 7.84 -22.44 7.86
CA GLY A 218 6.40 -22.48 7.62
C GLY A 218 5.78 -21.30 8.31
N THR A 219 4.52 -21.02 7.99
CA THR A 219 3.84 -19.90 8.62
C THR A 219 2.36 -20.17 8.75
N GLN A 220 1.84 -19.83 9.93
CA GLN A 220 0.42 -19.75 10.19
C GLN A 220 -0.10 -18.31 10.03
N ARG A 221 0.76 -17.37 9.64
CA ARG A 221 0.41 -15.94 9.56
C ARG A 221 0.02 -15.53 8.15
N VAL A 222 0.69 -16.11 7.15
CA VAL A 222 0.58 -15.67 5.76
C VAL A 222 0.28 -16.90 4.89
N GLY A 223 -0.76 -16.81 4.06
CA GLY A 223 -1.03 -17.84 3.05
C GLY A 223 -0.16 -17.64 1.81
N VAL A 224 -0.05 -18.66 0.98
CA VAL A 224 0.77 -18.58 -0.24
C VAL A 224 0.00 -17.79 -1.29
N ALA A 225 0.58 -16.68 -1.76
CA ALA A 225 0.04 -15.98 -2.92
C ALA A 225 0.37 -16.78 -4.19
N VAL A 226 -0.64 -16.97 -5.04
CA VAL A 226 -0.57 -17.73 -6.28
C VAL A 226 -1.26 -16.92 -7.38
N GLU A 227 -0.72 -16.96 -8.60
CA GLU A 227 -1.30 -16.27 -9.75
C GLU A 227 -2.68 -16.85 -10.15
N GLN A 228 -3.63 -16.00 -10.49
CA GLN A 228 -4.96 -16.40 -10.94
C GLN A 228 -4.87 -17.22 -12.24
N GLY A 229 -5.64 -18.32 -12.31
CA GLY A 229 -5.56 -19.28 -13.43
C GLY A 229 -4.51 -20.37 -13.23
N SER A 230 -3.86 -20.43 -12.06
CA SER A 230 -2.95 -21.52 -11.71
C SER A 230 -3.64 -22.89 -11.68
N PRO A 231 -2.94 -23.97 -12.09
CA PRO A 231 -3.51 -25.28 -12.24
C PRO A 231 -3.69 -25.95 -10.88
N LEU A 232 -4.62 -26.91 -10.80
CA LEU A 232 -4.83 -27.72 -9.60
C LEU A 232 -3.56 -28.43 -9.12
N ASN A 233 -2.65 -28.78 -10.04
CA ASN A 233 -1.36 -29.38 -9.69
C ASN A 233 -0.48 -28.44 -8.86
N LEU A 234 -0.50 -27.13 -9.12
CA LEU A 234 0.24 -26.16 -8.32
C LEU A 234 -0.38 -26.02 -6.92
N ILE A 235 -1.71 -25.97 -6.85
CA ILE A 235 -2.45 -25.87 -5.58
C ILE A 235 -2.18 -27.11 -4.72
N LYS A 236 -2.26 -28.30 -5.33
CA LYS A 236 -1.94 -29.56 -4.67
C LYS A 236 -0.48 -29.59 -4.20
N PHE A 237 0.47 -29.18 -5.05
CA PHE A 237 1.88 -29.06 -4.67
C PHE A 237 2.09 -28.16 -3.44
N ILE A 238 1.42 -26.99 -3.40
CA ILE A 238 1.52 -26.08 -2.25
C ILE A 238 0.91 -26.71 -1.00
N HIS A 239 -0.20 -27.44 -1.13
CA HIS A 239 -0.81 -28.17 -0.02
C HIS A 239 0.10 -29.30 0.49
N ASP A 240 0.76 -30.03 -0.41
CA ASP A 240 1.69 -31.13 -0.11
C ASP A 240 2.94 -30.64 0.64
N LEU A 241 3.28 -29.35 0.57
CA LEU A 241 4.32 -28.76 1.43
C LEU A 241 3.93 -28.77 2.93
N ASN A 242 2.64 -28.85 3.24
CA ASN A 242 2.06 -28.99 4.58
C ASN A 242 2.60 -27.99 5.61
N CYS A 243 2.84 -26.74 5.20
CA CYS A 243 3.48 -25.73 6.05
C CYS A 243 2.80 -24.36 6.07
N PHE A 244 1.68 -24.22 5.36
CA PHE A 244 0.92 -22.97 5.25
C PHE A 244 -0.52 -23.20 5.71
N SER A 245 -0.80 -22.96 6.99
CA SER A 245 -2.12 -23.25 7.56
C SER A 245 -3.21 -22.28 7.12
N ASN A 246 -2.85 -21.07 6.66
CA ASN A 246 -3.80 -20.05 6.20
C ASN A 246 -4.24 -20.26 4.74
N GLY A 247 -3.78 -21.34 4.11
CA GLY A 247 -4.19 -21.72 2.76
C GLY A 247 -3.50 -20.91 1.66
N ILE A 248 -4.18 -20.83 0.52
CA ILE A 248 -3.69 -20.26 -0.73
C ILE A 248 -4.59 -19.08 -1.11
N TYR A 249 -3.98 -17.97 -1.51
CA TYR A 249 -4.67 -16.80 -2.03
C TYR A 249 -4.37 -16.64 -3.51
N PHE A 250 -5.42 -16.53 -4.33
CA PHE A 250 -5.27 -16.23 -5.75
C PHE A 250 -5.20 -14.71 -5.95
N LEU A 251 -4.11 -14.23 -6.54
CA LEU A 251 -3.92 -12.86 -6.95
C LEU A 251 -3.91 -12.79 -8.47
N ASP A 252 -4.57 -11.79 -9.04
CA ASP A 252 -4.36 -11.49 -10.46
C ASP A 252 -2.88 -11.10 -10.69
N GLN A 253 -2.39 -11.28 -11.92
CA GLN A 253 -0.99 -11.04 -12.27
C GLN A 253 -0.55 -9.61 -11.93
N TYR A 254 -1.47 -8.64 -12.06
CA TYR A 254 -1.22 -7.24 -11.71
C TYR A 254 -1.02 -7.05 -10.21
N SER A 255 -1.92 -7.57 -9.36
CA SER A 255 -1.84 -7.42 -7.90
C SER A 255 -0.65 -8.20 -7.34
N TYR A 256 -0.36 -9.40 -7.86
CA TYR A 256 0.81 -10.16 -7.45
C TYR A 256 2.11 -9.35 -7.56
N ASN A 257 2.28 -8.63 -8.68
CA ASN A 257 3.46 -7.80 -8.94
C ASN A 257 3.50 -6.52 -8.12
N TYR A 258 2.35 -6.07 -7.62
CA TYR A 258 2.18 -4.73 -7.11
C TYR A 258 1.96 -4.69 -5.59
N GLU A 259 1.44 -5.74 -4.98
CA GLU A 259 1.04 -5.75 -3.56
C GLU A 259 2.20 -5.98 -2.58
N GLN A 260 3.17 -6.84 -2.92
CA GLN A 260 4.18 -7.30 -1.95
C GLN A 260 5.10 -6.17 -1.43
N ILE A 261 5.45 -5.18 -2.25
CA ILE A 261 6.37 -4.08 -1.86
C ILE A 261 5.62 -2.85 -1.35
N LYS A 262 4.31 -2.74 -1.62
CA LYS A 262 3.59 -1.47 -1.47
C LYS A 262 3.19 -1.17 -0.04
N SER A 263 2.88 -2.19 0.75
CA SER A 263 2.37 -2.01 2.11
C SER A 263 3.36 -1.23 3.00
N PHE A 264 4.64 -1.62 2.98
CA PHE A 264 5.68 -0.96 3.77
C PHE A 264 5.96 0.47 3.29
N ARG A 265 6.13 0.67 1.96
CA ARG A 265 6.43 2.00 1.41
C ARG A 265 5.30 3.01 1.65
N ASN A 266 4.05 2.54 1.66
CA ASN A 266 2.89 3.38 1.96
C ASN A 266 2.77 3.73 3.46
N CYS A 267 3.38 2.95 4.36
CA CYS A 267 3.46 3.25 5.79
C CYS A 267 4.63 4.18 6.14
N LEU A 268 5.70 4.20 5.34
CA LEU A 268 6.87 5.04 5.60
C LEU A 268 6.54 6.55 5.59
N PHE A 269 5.80 7.03 4.58
CA PHE A 269 5.42 8.44 4.49
C PHE A 269 4.64 8.94 5.73
N PRO A 270 3.52 8.31 6.16
CA PRO A 270 2.77 8.77 7.31
C PRO A 270 3.56 8.62 8.61
N PHE A 271 4.43 7.61 8.73
CA PHE A 271 5.32 7.45 9.87
C PHE A 271 6.32 8.61 9.99
N VAL A 272 7.05 8.91 8.91
CA VAL A 272 8.01 10.02 8.86
C VAL A 272 7.30 11.36 9.10
N SER A 273 6.15 11.58 8.46
CA SER A 273 5.32 12.77 8.70
C SER A 273 4.93 12.92 10.16
N THR A 274 4.58 11.81 10.83
CA THR A 274 4.22 11.80 12.25
C THR A 274 5.40 12.18 13.15
N ILE A 275 6.59 11.63 12.89
CA ILE A 275 7.81 11.99 13.63
C ILE A 275 8.15 13.47 13.48
N ILE A 276 8.05 14.00 12.25
CA ILE A 276 8.33 15.42 11.98
C ILE A 276 7.35 16.32 12.74
N ILE A 277 6.04 16.05 12.63
CA ILE A 277 5.01 16.84 13.31
C ILE A 277 5.19 16.78 14.82
N PHE A 278 5.39 15.58 15.38
CA PHE A 278 5.63 15.41 16.81
C PHE A 278 6.87 16.18 17.27
N SER A 279 7.97 16.11 16.51
CA SER A 279 9.19 16.88 16.79
C SER A 279 8.96 18.38 16.78
N ILE A 280 8.20 18.89 15.79
CA ILE A 280 7.84 20.32 15.71
C ILE A 280 6.99 20.72 16.91
N CYS A 281 5.96 19.95 17.25
CA CYS A 281 5.11 20.21 18.41
C CYS A 281 5.92 20.19 19.72
N PHE A 282 6.86 19.26 19.85
CA PHE A 282 7.75 19.16 20.99
C PHE A 282 8.66 20.39 21.12
N ILE A 283 9.33 20.80 20.04
CA ILE A 283 10.22 21.98 20.03
C ILE A 283 9.44 23.25 20.39
N LEU A 284 8.26 23.45 19.78
CA LEU A 284 7.40 24.59 20.09
C LEU A 284 6.98 24.59 21.55
N SER A 285 6.62 23.43 22.08
CA SER A 285 6.27 23.30 23.49
C SER A 285 7.45 23.60 24.43
N MET A 286 8.67 23.19 24.08
CA MET A 286 9.87 23.53 24.83
C MET A 286 10.17 25.04 24.81
N PHE A 287 9.91 25.69 23.68
CA PHE A 287 10.02 27.15 23.57
C PHE A 287 8.99 27.86 24.46
N GLU A 288 7.74 27.39 24.47
CA GLU A 288 6.71 27.87 25.39
C GLU A 288 7.11 27.65 26.85
N TYR A 289 7.65 26.48 27.19
CA TYR A 289 8.10 26.18 28.54
C TYR A 289 9.15 27.18 29.01
N LYS A 290 10.20 27.39 28.19
CA LYS A 290 11.28 28.32 28.49
C LYS A 290 10.77 29.74 28.75
N ASN A 291 9.85 30.23 27.92
CA ASN A 291 9.31 31.59 28.06
C ASN A 291 8.40 31.74 29.29
N ASN A 292 7.88 30.64 29.84
CA ASN A 292 6.94 30.64 30.95
C ASN A 292 7.56 30.21 32.29
N GLN A 293 8.89 30.01 32.37
CA GLN A 293 9.58 29.55 33.59
C GLN A 293 9.41 30.46 34.82
N ASN A 294 8.90 31.69 34.66
CA ASN A 294 8.61 32.57 35.78
C ASN A 294 7.41 32.09 36.65
N TYR A 295 6.67 31.07 36.22
CA TYR A 295 5.56 30.50 36.98
C TYR A 295 5.91 29.10 37.49
N TYR A 296 6.24 29.00 38.79
CA TYR A 296 6.49 27.77 39.52
C TYR A 296 5.30 26.78 39.41
N TYR A 297 5.38 25.80 38.51
CA TYR A 297 4.44 24.67 38.46
C TYR A 297 5.21 23.34 38.44
N SER A 298 5.13 22.60 39.55
CA SER A 298 5.79 21.30 39.73
C SER A 298 5.15 20.15 38.94
N ASN A 299 3.95 20.33 38.37
CA ASN A 299 3.21 19.30 37.63
C ASN A 299 3.21 19.53 36.10
N LEU A 300 4.11 20.37 35.59
CA LEU A 300 4.02 20.84 34.20
C LEU A 300 4.26 19.75 33.15
N SER A 301 4.97 18.67 33.50
CA SER A 301 5.38 17.63 32.54
C SER A 301 4.19 16.93 31.87
N PHE A 302 3.17 16.52 32.63
CA PHE A 302 2.02 15.80 32.07
C PHE A 302 1.05 16.69 31.30
N SER A 303 0.76 17.89 31.80
CA SER A 303 -0.08 18.86 31.09
C SER A 303 0.54 19.28 29.76
N GLN A 304 1.86 19.48 29.74
CA GLN A 304 2.60 19.82 28.53
C GLN A 304 2.63 18.64 27.54
N ALA A 305 2.92 17.42 28.01
CA ALA A 305 2.86 16.21 27.19
C ALA A 305 1.45 15.99 26.60
N SER A 306 0.40 16.25 27.39
CA SER A 306 -0.99 16.23 26.95
C SER A 306 -1.25 17.23 25.81
N SER A 307 -0.74 18.47 25.92
CA SER A 307 -0.87 19.49 24.86
C SER A 307 -0.14 19.07 23.57
N ILE A 308 1.09 18.56 23.67
CA ILE A 308 1.88 18.06 22.53
C ILE A 308 1.13 16.94 21.80
N THR A 309 0.60 15.97 22.55
CA THR A 309 -0.11 14.82 21.97
C THR A 309 -1.44 15.21 21.35
N ALA A 310 -2.22 16.10 21.97
CA ALA A 310 -3.44 16.67 21.37
C ALA A 310 -3.15 17.40 20.06
N SER A 311 -2.20 18.34 20.07
CA SER A 311 -1.83 19.11 18.88
C SER A 311 -1.32 18.21 17.76
N THR A 312 -0.52 17.19 18.09
CA THR A 312 -0.06 16.17 17.12
C THR A 312 -1.24 15.41 16.52
N SER A 313 -2.17 14.93 17.36
CA SER A 313 -3.37 14.19 16.91
C SER A 313 -4.22 15.01 15.94
N VAL A 314 -4.54 16.25 16.29
CA VAL A 314 -5.37 17.16 15.48
C VAL A 314 -4.66 17.55 14.18
N THR A 315 -3.35 17.76 14.20
CA THR A 315 -2.56 18.05 12.99
C THR A 315 -2.55 16.85 12.03
N LEU A 316 -2.37 15.63 12.54
CA LEU A 316 -2.46 14.40 11.75
C LEU A 316 -3.86 14.19 11.16
N LEU A 317 -4.90 14.44 11.94
CA LEU A 317 -6.29 14.39 11.48
C LEU A 317 -6.56 15.42 10.38
N SER A 318 -5.93 16.60 10.47
CA SER A 318 -6.04 17.62 9.42
C SER A 318 -5.37 17.17 8.13
N LEU A 319 -4.16 16.60 8.21
CA LEU A 319 -3.44 16.07 7.03
C LEU A 319 -4.16 14.90 6.36
N LEU A 320 -4.90 14.10 7.14
CA LEU A 320 -5.77 13.04 6.61
C LEU A 320 -6.80 13.62 5.61
N PHE A 321 -7.41 14.75 5.96
CA PHE A 321 -8.48 15.38 5.18
C PHE A 321 -8.00 16.44 4.19
N PHE A 322 -6.81 17.00 4.37
CA PHE A 322 -6.29 18.08 3.52
C PHE A 322 -6.16 17.70 2.05
N ILE A 323 -5.81 16.45 1.77
CA ILE A 323 -5.45 16.02 0.41
C ILE A 323 -6.63 15.98 -0.56
N ARG A 324 -7.85 15.70 -0.05
CA ARG A 324 -9.02 15.54 -0.92
C ARG A 324 -9.51 16.89 -1.47
N PRO A 325 -9.70 17.93 -0.66
CA PRO A 325 -9.98 19.27 -1.17
C PRO A 325 -8.89 19.75 -2.15
N ILE A 326 -7.60 19.49 -1.88
CA ILE A 326 -6.54 19.85 -2.84
C ILE A 326 -6.74 19.16 -4.20
N LEU A 327 -7.04 17.87 -4.21
CA LEU A 327 -7.26 17.14 -5.46
C LEU A 327 -8.45 17.67 -6.23
N GLU A 328 -9.56 17.92 -5.55
CA GLU A 328 -10.76 18.44 -6.20
C GLU A 328 -10.53 19.87 -6.71
N LEU A 329 -9.71 20.67 -6.03
CA LEU A 329 -9.27 21.98 -6.52
C LEU A 329 -8.38 21.85 -7.77
N ILE A 330 -7.42 20.93 -7.77
CA ILE A 330 -6.55 20.65 -8.93
C ILE A 330 -7.38 20.19 -10.12
N ASP A 331 -8.31 19.26 -9.90
CA ASP A 331 -9.22 18.75 -10.93
C ASP A 331 -10.11 19.87 -11.47
N PHE A 332 -10.61 20.75 -10.60
CA PHE A 332 -11.38 21.92 -11.02
C PHE A 332 -10.54 22.89 -11.88
N ILE A 333 -9.34 23.24 -11.43
CA ILE A 333 -8.42 24.11 -12.17
C ILE A 333 -8.05 23.47 -13.51
N TYR A 334 -7.77 22.17 -13.53
CA TYR A 334 -7.48 21.41 -14.74
C TYR A 334 -8.66 21.45 -15.71
N LEU A 335 -9.87 21.14 -15.25
CA LEU A 335 -11.09 21.20 -16.07
C LEU A 335 -11.40 22.62 -16.56
N PHE A 336 -11.07 23.65 -15.78
CA PHE A 336 -11.29 25.03 -16.17
C PHE A 336 -10.28 25.50 -17.23
N ILE A 337 -8.99 25.19 -17.04
CA ILE A 337 -7.89 25.65 -17.92
C ILE A 337 -7.81 24.79 -19.18
N LEU A 338 -7.75 23.46 -19.05
CA LEU A 338 -7.39 22.55 -20.15
C LEU A 338 -8.58 22.08 -20.99
N LYS A 339 -9.81 22.16 -20.46
CA LYS A 339 -11.00 21.87 -21.28
C LYS A 339 -11.23 22.92 -22.38
N LYS A 340 -10.53 24.06 -22.33
CA LYS A 340 -10.41 25.00 -23.47
C LYS A 340 -9.65 24.39 -24.65
N GLN A 341 -8.88 23.32 -24.44
CA GLN A 341 -7.94 22.76 -25.40
C GLN A 341 -8.29 21.35 -25.91
N ASN A 342 -9.57 20.94 -25.80
CA ASN A 342 -10.18 19.82 -26.52
C ASN A 342 -9.43 18.47 -26.52
N ARG A 343 -8.66 18.16 -25.47
CA ARG A 343 -8.04 16.84 -25.30
C ARG A 343 -8.56 16.15 -24.03
N THR A 344 -9.11 14.96 -24.22
CA THR A 344 -9.66 14.05 -23.21
C THR A 344 -8.58 13.25 -22.47
N ASN A 345 -7.41 13.85 -22.26
CA ASN A 345 -6.35 13.13 -21.57
C ASN A 345 -6.66 13.10 -20.08
N VAL A 346 -6.75 11.88 -19.54
CA VAL A 346 -6.83 11.60 -18.10
C VAL A 346 -5.73 12.37 -17.40
N VAL A 347 -6.07 13.14 -16.37
CA VAL A 347 -5.09 13.89 -15.57
C VAL A 347 -4.05 12.90 -15.06
N PRO A 348 -2.75 13.06 -15.38
CA PRO A 348 -1.72 12.23 -14.79
C PRO A 348 -1.70 12.55 -13.30
N HIS A 349 -2.37 11.71 -12.53
CA HIS A 349 -2.48 11.90 -11.10
C HIS A 349 -1.06 11.85 -10.52
N LEU A 350 -0.64 12.92 -9.84
CA LEU A 350 0.71 12.98 -9.28
C LEU A 350 0.92 11.76 -8.38
N THR A 351 1.96 10.98 -8.69
CA THR A 351 2.26 9.73 -7.98
C THR A 351 2.43 9.94 -6.48
N PHE A 352 2.90 11.12 -6.07
CA PHE A 352 2.96 11.57 -4.68
C PHE A 352 1.58 11.61 -4.03
N VAL A 353 0.59 12.23 -4.68
CA VAL A 353 -0.75 12.36 -4.11
C VAL A 353 -1.43 11.01 -4.00
N GLN A 354 -1.24 10.12 -4.96
CA GLN A 354 -1.77 8.76 -4.87
C GLN A 354 -1.19 7.99 -3.68
N ARG A 355 0.10 8.17 -3.37
CA ARG A 355 0.74 7.58 -2.18
C ARG A 355 0.15 8.15 -0.89
N TRP A 356 -0.08 9.47 -0.83
CA TRP A 356 -0.72 10.10 0.32
C TRP A 356 -2.17 9.58 0.50
N LEU A 357 -2.95 9.49 -0.57
CA LEU A 357 -4.31 8.93 -0.49
C LEU A 357 -4.34 7.51 0.08
N GLN A 358 -3.30 6.71 -0.20
CA GLN A 358 -3.15 5.35 0.32
C GLN A 358 -2.63 5.30 1.75
N SER A 359 -1.95 6.35 2.22
CA SER A 359 -1.43 6.45 3.58
C SER A 359 -2.46 6.96 4.59
N ARG A 360 -3.63 7.44 4.13
CA ARG A 360 -4.72 7.98 4.96
C ARG A 360 -5.09 7.08 6.14
N ARG A 361 -5.24 5.76 5.92
CA ARG A 361 -5.52 4.80 7.01
C ARG A 361 -4.52 4.88 8.16
N TYR A 362 -3.24 5.03 7.85
CA TYR A 362 -2.18 5.10 8.86
C TYR A 362 -2.21 6.45 9.59
N LEU A 363 -2.46 7.57 8.89
CA LEU A 363 -2.61 8.88 9.52
C LEU A 363 -3.78 8.91 10.52
N ALA A 364 -4.90 8.25 10.18
CA ALA A 364 -6.03 8.12 11.09
C ALA A 364 -5.66 7.33 12.36
N TRP A 365 -4.98 6.20 12.21
CA TRP A 365 -4.53 5.38 13.35
C TRP A 365 -3.50 6.09 14.22
N TYR A 366 -2.52 6.79 13.62
CA TYR A 366 -1.57 7.58 14.40
C TYR A 366 -2.27 8.73 15.13
N SER A 367 -3.19 9.43 14.46
CA SER A 367 -4.02 10.45 15.11
C SER A 367 -4.78 9.88 16.32
N LEU A 368 -5.36 8.68 16.19
CA LEU A 368 -6.06 7.99 17.28
C LEU A 368 -5.13 7.62 18.44
N ILE A 369 -3.95 7.07 18.17
CA ILE A 369 -2.95 6.73 19.21
C ILE A 369 -2.57 7.98 20.00
N PHE A 370 -2.31 9.11 19.33
CA PHE A 370 -2.01 10.37 19.99
C PHE A 370 -3.20 10.93 20.79
N ALA A 371 -4.44 10.72 20.33
CA ALA A 371 -5.63 11.10 21.07
C ALA A 371 -5.79 10.28 22.37
N PHE A 372 -5.49 8.98 22.34
CA PHE A 372 -5.46 8.16 23.56
C PHE A 372 -4.32 8.56 24.50
N LEU A 373 -3.13 8.83 23.98
CA LEU A 373 -2.01 9.34 24.81
C LEU A 373 -2.38 10.68 25.46
N HIS A 374 -3.05 11.57 24.73
CA HIS A 374 -3.56 12.82 25.27
C HIS A 374 -4.53 12.57 26.44
N LEU A 375 -5.49 11.66 26.28
CA LEU A 375 -6.42 11.28 27.35
C LEU A 375 -5.68 10.71 28.57
N ILE A 376 -4.72 9.82 28.35
CA ILE A 376 -3.90 9.23 29.44
C ILE A 376 -3.15 10.31 30.19
N PHE A 377 -2.48 11.24 29.48
CA PHE A 377 -1.78 12.35 30.13
C PHE A 377 -2.71 13.32 30.85
N LEU A 378 -3.93 13.55 30.35
CA LEU A 378 -4.94 14.31 31.07
C LEU A 378 -5.37 13.63 32.38
N LEU A 379 -5.52 12.31 32.39
CA LEU A 379 -5.89 11.55 33.60
C LEU A 379 -4.80 11.63 34.68
N PHE A 380 -3.53 11.65 34.29
CA PHE A 380 -2.41 11.79 35.22
C PHE A 380 -2.10 13.24 35.60
N SER A 381 -2.50 14.21 34.78
CA SER A 381 -2.39 15.62 35.14
C SER A 381 -3.32 15.88 36.32
N LYS A 382 -2.76 16.10 37.50
CA LYS A 382 -3.49 16.49 38.71
C LYS A 382 -4.01 17.93 38.53
N ASN A 383 -5.02 18.06 37.67
CA ASN A 383 -5.66 19.32 37.36
C ASN A 383 -6.82 19.49 38.34
N ASP A 384 -6.72 20.51 39.19
CA ASP A 384 -7.86 21.03 39.94
C ASP A 384 -8.81 21.70 38.95
N PHE A 385 -9.53 20.88 38.19
CA PHE A 385 -10.47 21.32 37.18
C PHE A 385 -11.62 22.04 37.88
N ASN A 386 -11.70 23.35 37.69
CA ASN A 386 -12.84 24.13 38.13
C ASN A 386 -14.09 23.70 37.33
N GLN A 387 -14.95 22.89 37.97
CA GLN A 387 -15.87 21.95 37.31
C GLN A 387 -16.85 22.57 36.32
N ARG A 388 -17.17 23.87 36.43
CA ARG A 388 -18.22 24.51 35.60
C ARG A 388 -17.75 24.98 34.23
N LEU A 389 -16.49 25.37 34.06
CA LEU A 389 -15.99 26.00 32.81
C LEU A 389 -15.32 25.00 31.86
N LEU A 390 -14.97 23.81 32.35
CA LEU A 390 -14.27 22.77 31.58
C LEU A 390 -15.20 21.73 30.95
N PHE A 391 -16.49 21.78 31.22
CA PHE A 391 -17.45 20.81 30.68
C PHE A 391 -17.45 20.79 29.14
N LEU A 392 -17.51 21.96 28.49
CA LEU A 392 -17.58 22.05 27.02
C LEU A 392 -16.32 21.50 26.32
N PRO A 393 -15.09 21.91 26.67
CA PRO A 393 -13.88 21.31 26.10
C PRO A 393 -13.84 19.79 26.29
N ILE A 394 -14.14 19.29 27.50
CA ILE A 394 -14.11 17.85 27.79
C ILE A 394 -15.15 17.12 26.94
N PHE A 395 -16.37 17.64 26.88
CA PHE A 395 -17.46 17.07 26.08
C PHE A 395 -17.07 16.96 24.60
N PHE A 396 -16.60 18.05 23.99
CA PHE A 396 -16.18 18.03 22.60
C PHE A 396 -14.95 17.13 22.38
N GLY A 397 -14.01 17.08 23.31
CA GLY A 397 -12.84 16.21 23.23
C GLY A 397 -13.21 14.72 23.24
N LEU A 398 -14.10 14.32 24.15
CA LEU A 398 -14.64 12.95 24.19
C LEU A 398 -15.46 12.62 22.93
N PHE A 399 -16.27 13.57 22.46
CA PHE A 399 -17.06 13.37 21.25
C PHE A 399 -16.16 13.22 20.01
N THR A 400 -15.11 14.04 19.88
CA THR A 400 -14.07 13.87 18.85
C THR A 400 -13.41 12.50 18.96
N LEU A 401 -13.04 12.04 20.16
CA LEU A 401 -12.40 10.73 20.34
C LEU A 401 -13.32 9.59 19.86
N ILE A 402 -14.61 9.64 20.18
CA ILE A 402 -15.60 8.64 19.71
C ILE A 402 -15.67 8.63 18.19
N LEU A 403 -15.79 9.80 17.55
CA LEU A 403 -15.83 9.91 16.09
C LEU A 403 -14.53 9.42 15.44
N LEU A 404 -13.38 9.73 16.05
CA LEU A 404 -12.07 9.29 15.58
C LEU A 404 -11.88 7.77 15.73
N CYS A 405 -12.41 7.16 16.79
CA CYS A 405 -12.48 5.71 16.93
C CYS A 405 -13.29 5.09 15.79
N ILE A 406 -14.50 5.58 15.53
CA ILE A 406 -15.35 5.09 14.42
C ILE A 406 -14.60 5.19 13.09
N LEU A 407 -14.01 6.36 12.80
CA LEU A 407 -13.26 6.59 11.57
C LEU A 407 -12.07 5.65 11.44
N SER A 408 -11.32 5.44 12.53
CA SER A 408 -10.16 4.54 12.56
C SER A 408 -10.55 3.09 12.38
N PHE A 409 -11.69 2.66 12.94
CA PHE A 409 -12.23 1.32 12.76
C PHE A 409 -12.63 1.06 11.30
N VAL A 410 -13.25 2.04 10.64
CA VAL A 410 -13.60 1.94 9.21
C VAL A 410 -12.37 1.68 8.33
N TYR A 411 -11.18 2.11 8.75
CA TYR A 411 -9.93 1.85 8.02
C TYR A 411 -9.31 0.47 8.27
N PHE A 412 -9.87 -0.38 9.15
CA PHE A 412 -9.44 -1.77 9.26
C PHE A 412 -9.84 -2.54 8.00
N PRO A 413 -8.93 -3.29 7.35
CA PRO A 413 -9.23 -4.04 6.12
C PRO A 413 -10.51 -4.88 6.22
N TRP A 414 -10.62 -5.69 7.27
CA TRP A 414 -11.78 -6.56 7.53
C TRP A 414 -13.12 -5.81 7.68
N ILE A 415 -13.12 -4.58 8.20
CA ILE A 415 -14.33 -3.75 8.28
C ILE A 415 -14.60 -3.10 6.93
N SER A 416 -13.56 -2.51 6.32
CA SER A 416 -13.68 -1.80 5.05
C SER A 416 -14.17 -2.68 3.90
N GLU A 417 -13.78 -3.96 3.90
CA GLU A 417 -14.20 -4.96 2.90
C GLU A 417 -15.67 -5.38 3.07
N ARG A 418 -16.23 -5.23 4.27
CA ARG A 418 -17.63 -5.56 4.56
C ARG A 418 -18.59 -4.41 4.33
N LEU A 419 -18.08 -3.18 4.24
CA LEU A 419 -18.89 -1.99 4.00
C LEU A 419 -19.15 -1.81 2.51
N LEU A 420 -20.39 -1.44 2.17
CA LEU A 420 -20.69 -1.00 0.82
C LEU A 420 -19.92 0.29 0.52
N TRP A 421 -19.52 0.49 -0.74
CA TRP A 421 -18.77 1.69 -1.13
C TRP A 421 -19.45 3.01 -0.72
N ARG A 422 -20.80 3.05 -0.75
CA ARG A 422 -21.59 4.22 -0.29
C ARG A 422 -21.47 4.46 1.20
N GLU A 423 -21.44 3.41 2.02
CA GLU A 423 -21.32 3.49 3.48
C GLU A 423 -19.90 3.88 3.87
N TYR A 424 -18.90 3.24 3.26
CA TYR A 424 -17.50 3.60 3.43
C TYR A 424 -17.25 5.05 3.02
N HIS A 425 -17.80 5.48 1.88
CA HIS A 425 -17.73 6.88 1.45
C HIS A 425 -18.44 7.79 2.44
N LEU A 426 -19.66 7.49 2.89
CA LEU A 426 -20.38 8.30 3.88
C LEU A 426 -19.53 8.55 5.14
N LEU A 427 -18.96 7.48 5.70
CA LEU A 427 -18.15 7.52 6.91
C LEU A 427 -16.83 8.29 6.68
N THR A 428 -16.12 8.03 5.59
CA THR A 428 -14.80 8.69 5.38
C THR A 428 -14.91 10.10 4.80
N ALA A 429 -15.95 10.40 4.02
CA ALA A 429 -16.15 11.67 3.34
C ALA A 429 -16.87 12.72 4.19
N TYR A 430 -17.84 12.32 5.01
CA TYR A 430 -18.71 13.26 5.74
C TYR A 430 -18.44 13.22 7.23
N LEU A 431 -18.37 12.04 7.84
CA LEU A 431 -18.06 11.92 9.27
C LEU A 431 -16.65 12.42 9.58
N GLY A 432 -15.71 12.23 8.64
CA GLY A 432 -14.34 12.69 8.75
C GLY A 432 -14.17 14.20 8.96
N PRO A 433 -14.58 15.05 7.99
CA PRO A 433 -14.56 16.50 8.15
C PRO A 433 -15.39 17.00 9.35
N PHE A 434 -16.49 16.31 9.68
CA PHE A 434 -17.27 16.62 10.87
C PHE A 434 -16.49 16.35 12.16
N CYS A 435 -15.77 15.22 12.24
CA CYS A 435 -14.85 14.93 13.34
C CYS A 435 -13.76 16.00 13.46
N LEU A 436 -13.20 16.46 12.34
CA LEU A 436 -12.20 17.53 12.31
C LEU A 436 -12.78 18.88 12.80
N LEU A 437 -14.01 19.22 12.42
CA LEU A 437 -14.70 20.41 12.90
C LEU A 437 -14.88 20.40 14.42
N ILE A 438 -15.31 19.27 14.98
CA ILE A 438 -15.48 19.13 16.43
C ILE A 438 -14.12 19.18 17.15
N ALA A 439 -13.09 18.56 16.56
CA ALA A 439 -11.73 18.64 17.09
C ALA A 439 -11.21 20.09 17.11
N PHE A 440 -11.47 20.85 16.05
CA PHE A 440 -11.17 22.27 15.99
C PHE A 440 -11.91 23.06 17.08
N ILE A 441 -13.21 22.82 17.27
CA ILE A 441 -14.01 23.47 18.32
C ILE A 441 -13.43 23.14 19.71
N HIS A 442 -13.08 21.88 19.96
CA HIS A 442 -12.45 21.44 21.21
C HIS A 442 -11.16 22.23 21.50
N VAL A 443 -10.23 22.29 20.53
CA VAL A 443 -8.97 23.03 20.69
C VAL A 443 -9.21 24.54 20.81
N TYR A 444 -10.15 25.10 20.05
CA TYR A 444 -10.49 26.52 20.09
C TYR A 444 -11.04 26.96 21.45
N ILE A 445 -11.98 26.22 22.01
CA ILE A 445 -12.53 26.54 23.34
C ILE A 445 -11.44 26.37 24.40
N SER A 446 -10.61 25.33 24.31
CA SER A 446 -9.47 25.14 25.23
C SER A 446 -8.46 26.28 25.14
N TRP A 447 -8.11 26.73 23.94
CA TRP A 447 -7.19 27.85 23.73
C TRP A 447 -7.76 29.16 24.28
N LYS A 448 -9.03 29.47 23.97
CA LYS A 448 -9.70 30.68 24.48
C LYS A 448 -9.77 30.69 26.01
N HIS A 449 -9.99 29.53 26.62
CA HIS A 449 -9.98 29.38 28.06
C HIS A 449 -8.59 29.70 28.65
N ASP A 450 -7.54 29.13 28.07
CA ASP A 450 -6.17 29.38 28.52
C ASP A 450 -5.77 30.85 28.36
N ASP A 451 -6.12 31.49 27.24
CA ASP A 451 -5.81 32.90 26.99
C ASP A 451 -6.49 33.83 28.01
N TYR A 452 -7.76 33.56 28.34
CA TYR A 452 -8.52 34.32 29.33
C TYR A 452 -7.90 34.26 30.73
N TYR A 453 -7.46 33.07 31.17
CA TYR A 453 -6.95 32.89 32.53
C TYR A 453 -5.44 33.14 32.67
N ALA A 454 -4.66 32.94 31.62
CA ALA A 454 -3.20 33.02 31.72
C ALA A 454 -2.65 34.44 31.50
N GLN A 455 -3.45 35.41 31.00
CA GLN A 455 -2.98 36.74 30.58
C GLN A 455 -1.74 36.70 29.64
N ARG A 456 -1.52 35.58 28.94
CA ARG A 456 -0.32 35.35 28.12
C ARG A 456 -0.56 35.85 26.69
N LYS A 457 -0.03 37.01 26.35
CA LYS A 457 -0.13 37.64 25.02
C LYS A 457 0.74 37.00 23.91
N TYR A 458 1.16 35.74 24.05
CA TYR A 458 2.01 35.10 23.03
C TYR A 458 1.14 34.54 21.89
N LEU A 459 1.21 35.19 20.72
CA LEU A 459 0.48 34.78 19.51
C LEU A 459 0.88 33.39 18.99
N PHE A 460 2.10 32.93 19.29
CA PHE A 460 2.63 31.65 18.81
C PHE A 460 2.52 30.54 19.87
N ASN A 461 1.30 30.28 20.34
CA ASN A 461 1.04 29.13 21.19
C ASN A 461 0.91 27.85 20.33
N LEU A 462 1.40 26.73 20.81
CA LEU A 462 1.27 25.39 20.22
C LEU A 462 -0.21 25.10 19.87
N LYS A 463 -1.13 25.44 20.77
CA LYS A 463 -2.57 25.30 20.54
C LYS A 463 -3.04 26.14 19.36
N PHE A 464 -2.58 27.39 19.27
CA PHE A 464 -2.89 28.29 18.16
C PHE A 464 -2.40 27.72 16.83
N LEU A 465 -1.17 27.24 16.77
CA LEU A 465 -0.62 26.64 15.54
C LEU A 465 -1.39 25.37 15.15
N SER A 466 -1.78 24.54 16.13
CA SER A 466 -2.56 23.32 15.87
C SER A 466 -3.97 23.57 15.34
N MET A 467 -4.51 24.79 15.49
CA MET A 467 -5.80 25.20 14.91
C MET A 467 -5.69 25.66 13.46
N PHE A 468 -4.52 26.14 13.03
CA PHE A 468 -4.34 26.76 11.72
C PHE A 468 -4.57 25.77 10.57
N LEU A 469 -3.97 24.58 10.65
CA LEU A 469 -4.13 23.56 9.62
C LEU A 469 -5.58 23.03 9.53
N PRO A 470 -6.26 22.64 10.63
CA PRO A 470 -7.69 22.29 10.58
C PRO A 470 -8.55 23.39 9.96
N LEU A 471 -8.31 24.66 10.31
CA LEU A 471 -9.07 25.78 9.78
C LEU A 471 -8.92 25.90 8.26
N ILE A 472 -7.69 25.79 7.74
CA ILE A 472 -7.43 25.78 6.30
C ILE A 472 -8.19 24.62 5.63
N VAL A 473 -8.10 23.42 6.20
CA VAL A 473 -8.78 22.23 5.65
C VAL A 473 -10.29 22.42 5.60
N LEU A 474 -10.89 22.93 6.68
CA LEU A 474 -12.32 23.18 6.78
C LEU A 474 -12.78 24.29 5.81
N LEU A 475 -12.03 25.39 5.70
CA LEU A 475 -12.32 26.47 4.74
C LEU A 475 -12.21 25.98 3.29
N LEU A 476 -11.16 25.24 2.96
CA LEU A 476 -10.98 24.69 1.63
C LEU A 476 -12.10 23.69 1.29
N SER A 477 -12.47 22.84 2.24
CA SER A 477 -13.61 21.92 2.09
C SER A 477 -14.93 22.69 1.89
N PHE A 478 -15.15 23.76 2.65
CA PHE A 478 -16.34 24.60 2.50
C PHE A 478 -16.39 25.29 1.13
N ILE A 479 -15.27 25.86 0.67
CA ILE A 479 -15.19 26.50 -0.65
C ILE A 479 -15.49 25.48 -1.76
N ILE A 480 -14.90 24.28 -1.69
CA ILE A 480 -15.04 23.29 -2.75
C ILE A 480 -16.45 22.68 -2.75
N TYR A 481 -16.90 22.15 -1.63
CA TYR A 481 -18.19 21.46 -1.57
C TYR A 481 -19.38 22.42 -1.51
N GLY A 482 -19.20 23.57 -0.86
CA GLY A 482 -20.26 24.57 -0.69
C GLY A 482 -20.41 25.53 -1.86
N ILE A 483 -19.32 25.91 -2.54
CA ILE A 483 -19.37 26.93 -3.61
C ILE A 483 -19.08 26.30 -4.97
N ILE A 484 -17.93 25.62 -5.12
CA ILE A 484 -17.46 25.16 -6.43
C ILE A 484 -18.33 24.02 -6.98
N HIS A 485 -18.65 23.01 -6.17
CA HIS A 485 -19.40 21.84 -6.63
C HIS A 485 -20.81 22.19 -7.14
N PRO A 486 -21.61 23.05 -6.47
CA PRO A 486 -22.87 23.56 -7.02
C PRO A 486 -22.69 24.29 -8.36
N ILE A 487 -21.65 25.12 -8.49
CA ILE A 487 -21.35 25.84 -9.74
C ILE A 487 -21.03 24.85 -10.87
N ILE A 488 -20.21 23.82 -10.62
CA ILE A 488 -19.91 22.78 -11.61
C ILE A 488 -21.19 22.08 -12.05
N LYS A 489 -22.05 21.69 -11.10
CA LYS A 489 -23.32 21.02 -11.39
C LYS A 489 -24.24 21.90 -12.23
N LEU A 490 -24.30 23.21 -11.92
CA LEU A 490 -25.07 24.19 -12.70
C LEU A 490 -24.52 24.34 -14.13
N ILE A 491 -23.20 24.41 -14.31
CA ILE A 491 -22.55 24.48 -15.63
C ILE A 491 -22.81 23.20 -16.44
N GLN A 492 -22.68 22.03 -15.82
CA GLN A 492 -22.97 20.75 -16.47
C GLN A 492 -24.44 20.65 -16.88
N TRP A 493 -25.35 21.04 -15.98
CA TRP A 493 -26.78 21.07 -16.27
C TRP A 493 -27.12 22.01 -17.44
N ASN A 494 -26.60 23.24 -17.45
CA ASN A 494 -26.78 24.19 -18.55
C ASN A 494 -26.25 23.66 -19.90
N ARG A 495 -25.17 22.87 -19.89
CA ARG A 495 -24.61 22.25 -21.10
C ARG A 495 -25.41 21.04 -21.59
N SER A 496 -26.07 20.33 -20.68
CA SER A 496 -26.90 19.15 -21.00
C SER A 496 -28.26 19.52 -21.60
N GLN A 497 -28.67 20.79 -21.48
CA GLN A 497 -29.88 21.25 -22.14
C GLN A 497 -29.70 21.16 -23.66
N PRO A 498 -30.55 20.40 -24.38
CA PRO A 498 -30.47 20.34 -25.84
C PRO A 498 -30.59 21.76 -26.36
N ARG A 499 -29.58 22.23 -27.09
CA ARG A 499 -29.72 23.49 -27.85
C ARG A 499 -30.97 23.29 -28.67
N LYS A 500 -32.03 24.06 -28.39
CA LYS A 500 -33.17 24.18 -29.28
C LYS A 500 -32.58 24.66 -30.60
N THR A 501 -32.29 23.72 -31.49
CA THR A 501 -31.86 24.02 -32.84
C THR A 501 -32.99 24.85 -33.41
N LYS A 502 -32.71 26.12 -33.71
CA LYS A 502 -33.58 26.96 -34.52
C LYS A 502 -33.61 26.34 -35.91
N THR A 503 -34.28 25.20 -36.04
CA THR A 503 -34.52 24.52 -37.30
C THR A 503 -35.97 24.81 -37.64
N SER A 504 -36.15 25.29 -38.86
CA SER A 504 -37.41 25.55 -39.58
C SER A 504 -38.32 26.67 -39.05
N GLU A 505 -37.91 27.92 -39.29
CA GLU A 505 -38.83 29.01 -39.67
C GLU A 505 -38.43 29.57 -41.06
N ILE A 506 -37.96 28.68 -41.93
CA ILE A 506 -37.71 28.92 -43.36
C ILE A 506 -38.40 27.78 -44.10
N THR A 507 -39.73 27.79 -44.19
CA THR A 507 -40.51 26.94 -45.12
C THR A 507 -41.99 27.34 -45.14
N THR A 508 -42.31 28.62 -45.29
CA THR A 508 -43.63 29.05 -45.80
C THR A 508 -43.50 30.45 -46.39
N LYS A 509 -42.96 30.58 -47.61
CA LYS A 509 -43.24 31.79 -48.40
C LYS A 509 -43.35 31.59 -49.91
N ASP A 510 -42.86 30.50 -50.47
CA ASP A 510 -42.92 30.30 -51.93
C ASP A 510 -43.60 28.99 -52.31
N THR A 511 -44.95 28.95 -52.24
CA THR A 511 -45.78 28.03 -53.05
C THR A 511 -47.19 28.61 -53.20
N SER A 512 -47.26 29.80 -53.78
CA SER A 512 -48.48 30.26 -54.46
C SER A 512 -48.02 30.92 -55.75
N LEU A 513 -48.06 30.17 -56.85
CA LEU A 513 -48.20 30.61 -58.24
C LEU A 513 -47.81 29.43 -59.16
N LEU A 514 -48.78 28.62 -59.58
CA LEU A 514 -49.38 28.75 -60.91
C LEU A 514 -50.48 27.67 -61.13
N PRO A 515 -51.49 28.01 -61.94
CA PRO A 515 -52.73 27.26 -62.18
C PRO A 515 -52.63 26.18 -63.26
#